data_AF-I7LVX6-F1
#
_entry.id   AF-I7LVX6-F1
#
_cell.length_a   1.000
_cell.length_b   1.000
_cell.length_c   1.000
_cell.angle_alpha   90.00
_cell.angle_beta   90.00
_cell.angle_gamma   90.00
#
_symmetry.space_group_name_H-M   'P 1'
#
loop_
_entity.id
_entity.type
_entity.pdbx_description
1 polymer ?
#
loop_
_entity_poly.entity_id
_entity_poly.type
_entity_poly.pdbx_seq_one_letter_code
_entity_poly.pdbx_strand_id
1 'polypeptide(L)'
;MGNNPTKKFNANEVQINNQNNVDPKFEEFIKQAFASQAQNGKLFKHKFNDALAVLENFNIKRIRYTPLGERLFNVFDKVNRFLKLNQQKYSKALFKIANQEKQNYISEEDFLKGLSQLIKDKDYRITYTYKAYDKDNDNKISRKEFIEFIEDSWKAAFMILGESVNKKYGGNQINVQKLNMWAQQNKEHLSQQVAQIFTRLDTQNKGFLDFTSFSQWIKEGNIHSIYATFDQERVEVPINFYQLEKNQ
;
A
#
# COMPACT_ATOMS: atom_id res chain seq x y z
N MET A 1 -19.26 29.08 3.84
CA MET A 1 -18.93 28.17 4.95
C MET A 1 -19.75 26.90 4.75
N GLY A 2 -19.17 25.87 4.13
CA GLY A 2 -19.87 24.62 3.84
C GLY A 2 -19.71 23.66 5.03
N ASN A 3 -20.80 23.42 5.76
CA ASN A 3 -20.88 22.34 6.74
C ASN A 3 -20.77 21.00 6.00
N ASN A 4 -19.72 20.23 6.27
CA ASN A 4 -19.57 18.87 5.79
C ASN A 4 -20.04 17.92 6.91
N PRO A 5 -21.25 17.32 6.83
CA PRO A 5 -21.74 16.45 7.88
C PRO A 5 -21.07 15.08 7.73
N THR A 6 -20.02 14.82 8.52
CA THR A 6 -19.52 13.46 8.74
C THR A 6 -20.56 12.68 9.55
N LYS A 7 -21.60 12.19 8.86
CA LYS A 7 -22.52 11.18 9.37
C LYS A 7 -21.67 9.93 9.64
N LYS A 8 -21.48 9.57 10.91
CA LYS A 8 -20.80 8.31 11.28
C LYS A 8 -21.64 7.15 10.76
N PHE A 9 -21.15 6.47 9.73
CA PHE A 9 -21.82 5.35 9.09
C PHE A 9 -21.49 4.03 9.80
N ASN A 10 -22.42 3.08 9.79
CA ASN A 10 -22.24 1.75 10.37
C ASN A 10 -21.56 0.83 9.35
N ALA A 11 -20.25 0.62 9.51
CA ALA A 11 -19.41 -0.19 8.61
C ALA A 11 -19.87 -1.67 8.49
N ASN A 12 -20.76 -2.14 9.36
CA ASN A 12 -21.22 -3.53 9.40
C ASN A 12 -22.20 -3.91 8.27
N GLU A 13 -22.72 -2.95 7.50
CA GLU A 13 -23.66 -3.23 6.39
C GLU A 13 -22.99 -3.50 5.04
N VAL A 14 -21.68 -3.27 4.91
CA VAL A 14 -20.96 -3.49 3.65
C VAL A 14 -20.24 -4.82 3.70
N GLN A 15 -20.90 -5.85 3.22
CA GLN A 15 -20.26 -7.15 2.99
C GLN A 15 -19.49 -7.09 1.67
N ILE A 16 -18.17 -7.29 1.73
CA ILE A 16 -17.38 -7.61 0.54
C ILE A 16 -17.76 -9.05 0.16
N ASN A 17 -18.83 -9.18 -0.62
CA ASN A 17 -19.25 -10.48 -1.13
C ASN A 17 -18.16 -10.99 -2.09
N ASN A 18 -17.80 -12.27 -1.99
CA ASN A 18 -16.88 -12.97 -2.90
C ASN A 18 -17.40 -13.07 -4.36
N GLN A 19 -18.47 -12.35 -4.72
CA GLN A 19 -18.94 -12.23 -6.09
C GLN A 19 -18.16 -11.09 -6.76
N ASN A 20 -17.80 -11.28 -8.03
CA ASN A 20 -16.95 -10.38 -8.83
C ASN A 20 -17.48 -8.93 -9.03
N ASN A 21 -18.51 -8.50 -8.30
CA ASN A 21 -19.09 -7.16 -8.33
C ASN A 21 -18.72 -6.38 -7.06
N VAL A 22 -18.24 -5.14 -7.24
CA VAL A 22 -17.96 -4.24 -6.12
C VAL A 22 -19.33 -3.80 -5.62
N ASP A 23 -19.54 -3.77 -4.30
CA ASP A 23 -20.74 -3.13 -3.73
C ASP A 23 -20.86 -1.70 -4.31
N PRO A 24 -21.98 -1.35 -4.99
CA PRO A 24 -22.18 -0.01 -5.52
C PRO A 24 -21.93 1.10 -4.49
N LYS A 25 -22.22 0.84 -3.20
CA LYS A 25 -21.89 1.77 -2.12
C LYS A 25 -20.38 1.99 -2.00
N PHE A 26 -19.57 0.93 -2.02
CA PHE A 26 -18.11 1.04 -1.97
C PHE A 26 -17.56 1.87 -3.13
N GLU A 27 -18.09 1.67 -4.34
CA GLU A 27 -17.73 2.46 -5.51
C GLU A 27 -18.03 3.96 -5.32
N GLU A 28 -19.23 4.29 -4.80
CA GLU A 28 -19.62 5.66 -4.49
C GLU A 28 -18.69 6.30 -3.46
N PHE A 29 -18.33 5.58 -2.40
CA PHE A 29 -17.38 6.06 -1.39
C PHE A 29 -15.99 6.32 -1.97
N ILE A 30 -15.50 5.47 -2.87
CA ILE A 30 -14.22 5.73 -3.57
C ILE A 30 -14.30 7.01 -4.40
N LYS A 31 -15.40 7.21 -5.16
CA LYS A 31 -15.60 8.43 -5.96
C LYS A 31 -15.66 9.67 -5.09
N GLN A 32 -16.36 9.63 -3.97
CA GLN A 32 -16.41 10.73 -3.00
C GLN A 32 -15.02 11.03 -2.40
N ALA A 33 -14.27 9.99 -2.02
CA ALA A 33 -12.91 10.14 -1.50
C ALA A 33 -11.99 10.78 -2.54
N PHE A 34 -12.06 10.34 -3.80
CA PHE A 34 -11.35 10.96 -4.92
C PHE A 34 -11.73 12.44 -5.07
N ALA A 35 -13.03 12.75 -5.20
CA ALA A 35 -13.52 14.10 -5.41
C ALA A 35 -13.12 15.06 -4.28
N SER A 36 -13.05 14.58 -3.03
CA SER A 36 -12.65 15.39 -1.88
C SER A 36 -11.17 15.77 -1.86
N GLN A 37 -10.31 15.00 -2.54
CA GLN A 37 -8.86 15.15 -2.52
C GLN A 37 -8.28 15.61 -3.87
N ALA A 38 -8.99 15.38 -4.97
CA ALA A 38 -8.56 15.73 -6.31
C ALA A 38 -8.70 17.24 -6.59
N GLN A 39 -7.82 17.75 -7.43
CA GLN A 39 -7.88 19.12 -7.93
C GLN A 39 -8.06 19.06 -9.45
N ASN A 40 -9.14 19.64 -9.97
CA ASN A 40 -9.47 19.61 -11.40
C ASN A 40 -9.48 18.19 -12.00
N GLY A 41 -10.07 17.23 -11.29
CA GLY A 41 -10.14 15.82 -11.72
C GLY A 41 -8.81 15.06 -11.66
N LYS A 42 -7.79 15.62 -10.99
CA LYS A 42 -6.45 15.02 -10.84
C LYS A 42 -6.12 14.81 -9.37
N LEU A 43 -5.85 13.56 -8.98
CA LEU A 43 -5.39 13.20 -7.64
C LEU A 43 -3.87 13.13 -7.62
N PHE A 44 -3.24 14.12 -7.01
CA PHE A 44 -1.77 14.21 -6.91
C PHE A 44 -1.22 13.34 -5.78
N LYS A 45 0.05 12.93 -5.90
CA LYS A 45 0.71 12.03 -4.95
C LYS A 45 0.56 12.44 -3.48
N HIS A 46 0.74 13.73 -3.17
CA HIS A 46 0.65 14.24 -1.79
C HIS A 46 -0.77 14.16 -1.19
N LYS A 47 -1.81 14.02 -2.03
CA LYS A 47 -3.21 13.82 -1.63
C LYS A 47 -3.69 12.38 -1.71
N PHE A 48 -2.90 11.51 -2.34
CA PHE A 48 -3.27 10.12 -2.56
C PHE A 48 -3.46 9.35 -1.25
N ASN A 49 -2.54 9.51 -0.28
CA ASN A 49 -2.68 8.86 1.03
C ASN A 49 -3.92 9.33 1.79
N ASP A 50 -4.29 10.61 1.67
CA ASP A 50 -5.49 11.13 2.29
C ASP A 50 -6.73 10.45 1.68
N ALA A 51 -6.74 10.23 0.36
CA ALA A 51 -7.83 9.53 -0.32
C ALA A 51 -7.92 8.04 0.09
N LEU A 52 -6.80 7.38 0.37
CA LEU A 52 -6.77 5.97 0.84
C LEU A 52 -7.43 5.78 2.21
N ALA A 53 -7.70 6.86 2.96
CA ALA A 53 -8.44 6.80 4.21
C ALA A 53 -9.79 6.10 4.08
N VAL A 54 -10.42 6.17 2.90
CA VAL A 54 -11.71 5.55 2.62
C VAL A 54 -11.72 4.05 2.89
N LEU A 55 -10.61 3.35 2.67
CA LEU A 55 -10.51 1.90 2.84
C LEU A 55 -10.69 1.49 4.30
N GLU A 56 -10.27 2.33 5.25
CA GLU A 56 -10.38 2.03 6.68
C GLU A 56 -11.83 1.91 7.16
N ASN A 57 -12.78 2.53 6.43
CA ASN A 57 -14.22 2.42 6.68
C ASN A 57 -14.81 1.08 6.25
N PHE A 58 -14.07 0.27 5.48
CA PHE A 58 -14.52 -1.02 4.94
C PHE A 58 -13.76 -2.21 5.54
N ASN A 59 -13.38 -2.08 6.81
CA ASN A 59 -12.62 -3.11 7.55
C ASN A 59 -11.27 -3.49 6.90
N ILE A 60 -10.70 -2.60 6.07
CA ILE A 60 -9.38 -2.79 5.48
C ILE A 60 -8.34 -2.15 6.39
N LYS A 61 -7.19 -2.82 6.54
CA LYS A 61 -6.02 -2.34 7.28
C LYS A 61 -5.54 -1.00 6.71
N ARG A 62 -5.02 -0.14 7.59
CA ARG A 62 -4.47 1.16 7.19
C ARG A 62 -3.27 0.94 6.26
N ILE A 63 -3.40 1.37 5.01
CA ILE A 63 -2.29 1.43 4.05
C ILE A 63 -1.80 2.86 3.79
N ARG A 64 -2.55 3.89 4.21
CA ARG A 64 -2.11 5.28 4.08
C ARG A 64 -0.91 5.58 4.98
N TYR A 65 0.02 6.37 4.47
CA TYR A 65 1.30 6.72 5.10
C TYR A 65 2.17 5.49 5.40
N THR A 66 2.08 4.47 4.54
CA THR A 66 2.95 3.28 4.54
C THR A 66 3.64 3.16 3.19
N PRO A 67 4.74 2.38 3.06
CA PRO A 67 5.36 2.15 1.76
C PRO A 67 4.41 1.51 0.75
N LEU A 68 3.47 0.66 1.18
CA LEU A 68 2.44 0.13 0.28
C LEU A 68 1.59 1.26 -0.31
N GLY A 69 1.04 2.15 0.51
CA GLY A 69 0.23 3.28 0.04
C GLY A 69 1.01 4.24 -0.85
N GLU A 70 2.23 4.60 -0.46
CA GLU A 70 3.12 5.48 -1.24
C GLU A 70 3.47 4.91 -2.62
N ARG A 71 3.73 3.60 -2.69
CA ARG A 71 4.12 2.95 -3.93
C ARG A 71 2.92 2.54 -4.78
N LEU A 72 1.75 2.34 -4.18
CA LEU A 72 0.49 2.07 -4.89
C LEU A 72 0.12 3.21 -5.85
N PHE A 73 0.45 4.47 -5.52
CA PHE A 73 0.32 5.59 -6.45
C PHE A 73 1.04 5.32 -7.78
N ASN A 74 2.30 4.87 -7.70
CA ASN A 74 3.09 4.55 -8.89
C ASN A 74 2.53 3.33 -9.62
N VAL A 75 1.98 2.36 -8.88
CA VAL A 75 1.34 1.18 -9.48
C VAL A 75 0.11 1.60 -10.28
N PHE A 76 -0.77 2.44 -9.74
CA PHE A 76 -1.99 2.89 -10.42
C PHE A 76 -1.70 3.78 -11.63
N ASP A 77 -0.72 4.67 -11.52
CA ASP A 77 -0.27 5.50 -12.64
C ASP A 77 0.25 4.64 -13.81
N LYS A 78 0.95 3.53 -13.52
CA LYS A 78 1.58 2.67 -14.54
C LYS A 78 0.69 1.58 -15.10
N VAL A 79 -0.02 0.84 -14.24
CA VAL A 79 -0.85 -0.32 -14.64
C VAL A 79 -1.93 0.13 -15.63
N ASN A 80 -2.51 1.31 -15.44
CA ASN A 80 -3.53 1.80 -16.36
C ASN A 80 -2.97 2.29 -17.70
N ARG A 81 -1.71 2.76 -17.75
CA ARG A 81 -1.05 3.04 -19.03
C ARG A 81 -0.75 1.78 -19.82
N PHE A 82 -0.31 0.72 -19.14
CA PHE A 82 -0.10 -0.58 -19.79
C PHE A 82 -1.40 -1.12 -20.41
N LEU A 83 -2.52 -0.98 -19.70
CA LEU A 83 -3.84 -1.39 -20.20
C LEU A 83 -4.36 -0.48 -21.33
N LYS A 84 -4.15 0.84 -21.26
CA LYS A 84 -4.54 1.80 -22.31
C LYS A 84 -3.73 1.59 -23.60
N LEU A 85 -2.44 1.27 -23.50
CA LEU A 85 -1.55 1.07 -24.66
C LEU A 85 -1.74 -0.29 -25.36
N ASN A 86 -2.09 -1.35 -24.63
CA ASN A 86 -2.34 -2.66 -25.22
C ASN A 86 -3.65 -2.73 -26.02
N GLN A 87 -4.65 -1.90 -25.70
CA GLN A 87 -5.87 -1.80 -26.52
C GLN A 87 -5.63 -1.15 -27.90
N GLN A 88 -4.53 -0.41 -28.07
CA GLN A 88 -4.25 0.36 -29.29
C GLN A 88 -3.10 -0.21 -30.15
N LYS A 89 -2.62 -1.44 -29.88
CA LYS A 89 -1.66 -2.16 -30.75
C LYS A 89 -0.38 -1.35 -31.06
N TYR A 90 0.21 -0.71 -30.06
CA TYR A 90 1.43 0.10 -30.24
C TYR A 90 2.73 -0.70 -30.09
N SER A 91 3.80 -0.19 -30.71
CA SER A 91 5.14 -0.79 -30.75
C SER A 91 5.91 -0.66 -29.42
N LYS A 92 6.85 -1.57 -29.15
CA LYS A 92 7.75 -1.55 -27.96
C LYS A 92 8.46 -0.20 -27.71
N ALA A 93 8.64 0.62 -28.76
CA ALA A 93 9.26 1.94 -28.65
C ALA A 93 8.34 2.97 -27.96
N LEU A 94 7.04 2.97 -28.27
CA LEU A 94 6.05 3.83 -27.62
C LEU A 94 5.82 3.44 -26.15
N PHE A 95 5.94 2.13 -25.83
CA PHE A 95 5.97 1.66 -24.44
C PHE A 95 7.13 2.26 -23.63
N LYS A 96 8.31 2.39 -24.24
CA LYS A 96 9.48 2.99 -23.55
C LYS A 96 9.26 4.48 -23.29
N ILE A 97 8.66 5.21 -24.24
CA ILE A 97 8.39 6.65 -24.12
C ILE A 97 7.26 6.92 -23.10
N ALA A 98 6.17 6.15 -23.13
CA ALA A 98 5.05 6.30 -22.20
C ALA A 98 5.41 5.92 -20.74
N ASN A 99 6.41 5.05 -20.55
CA ASN A 99 7.00 4.78 -19.23
C ASN A 99 7.96 5.87 -18.74
N GLN A 100 8.41 6.77 -19.61
CA GLN A 100 9.33 7.85 -19.25
C GLN A 100 8.59 9.09 -18.73
N GLU A 101 7.41 9.41 -19.24
CA GLU A 101 6.62 10.56 -18.79
C GLU A 101 5.80 10.24 -17.54
N LYS A 102 6.37 10.34 -16.34
CA LYS A 102 5.58 10.23 -15.10
C LYS A 102 4.56 11.37 -15.00
N GLN A 103 3.28 11.08 -15.17
CA GLN A 103 2.21 11.95 -14.70
C GLN A 103 2.26 11.96 -13.17
N ASN A 104 2.38 13.14 -12.59
CA ASN A 104 2.38 13.31 -11.14
C ASN A 104 0.96 13.25 -10.53
N TYR A 105 -0.01 12.66 -11.25
CA TYR A 105 -1.40 12.53 -10.83
C TYR A 105 -2.06 11.23 -11.32
N ILE A 106 -3.18 10.88 -10.70
CA ILE A 106 -4.07 9.76 -11.05
C ILE A 106 -5.47 10.32 -11.38
N SER A 107 -6.13 9.78 -12.41
CA SER A 107 -7.52 10.14 -12.76
C SER A 107 -8.54 9.41 -11.89
N GLU A 108 -9.81 9.85 -11.89
CA GLU A 108 -10.87 9.16 -11.13
C GLU A 108 -11.03 7.71 -11.59
N GLU A 109 -11.04 7.47 -12.90
CA GLU A 109 -11.11 6.15 -13.52
C GLU A 109 -9.99 5.24 -13.01
N ASP A 110 -8.76 5.73 -13.01
CA ASP A 110 -7.58 4.94 -12.64
C ASP A 110 -7.58 4.63 -11.14
N PHE A 111 -8.01 5.58 -10.30
CA PHE A 111 -8.15 5.39 -8.86
C PHE A 111 -9.24 4.38 -8.52
N LEU A 112 -10.42 4.53 -9.13
CA LEU A 112 -11.57 3.65 -8.93
C LEU A 112 -11.26 2.22 -9.34
N LYS A 113 -10.70 2.05 -10.54
CA LYS A 113 -10.33 0.75 -11.08
C LYS A 113 -9.24 0.09 -10.25
N GLY A 114 -8.20 0.83 -9.87
CA GLY A 114 -7.10 0.33 -9.05
C GLY A 114 -7.59 -0.18 -7.69
N LEU A 115 -8.40 0.60 -6.98
CA LEU A 115 -8.96 0.17 -5.70
C LEU A 115 -9.97 -0.98 -5.86
N SER A 116 -10.81 -0.95 -6.89
CA SER A 116 -11.76 -2.03 -7.15
C SER A 116 -11.05 -3.36 -7.42
N GLN A 117 -9.98 -3.35 -8.20
CA GLN A 117 -9.15 -4.54 -8.45
C GLN A 117 -8.45 -5.02 -7.18
N LEU A 118 -7.87 -4.08 -6.41
CA LEU A 118 -7.23 -4.37 -5.13
C LEU A 118 -8.19 -5.10 -4.18
N ILE A 119 -9.46 -4.70 -4.13
CA ILE A 119 -10.43 -5.35 -3.22
C ILE A 119 -10.92 -6.69 -3.76
N LYS A 120 -11.21 -6.81 -5.06
CA LYS A 120 -11.88 -7.98 -5.62
C LYS A 120 -11.01 -9.22 -5.77
N ASP A 121 -9.74 -9.04 -6.12
CA ASP A 121 -8.95 -10.14 -6.66
C ASP A 121 -7.59 -10.26 -5.97
N LYS A 122 -7.43 -11.34 -5.20
CA LYS A 122 -6.20 -11.63 -4.44
C LYS A 122 -4.97 -11.84 -5.32
N ASP A 123 -5.10 -12.34 -6.55
CA ASP A 123 -3.96 -12.48 -7.45
C ASP A 123 -3.48 -11.11 -7.98
N TYR A 124 -4.41 -10.17 -8.22
CA TYR A 124 -4.03 -8.77 -8.49
C TYR A 124 -3.34 -8.13 -7.27
N ARG A 125 -3.74 -8.47 -6.04
CA ARG A 125 -3.05 -7.99 -4.83
C ARG A 125 -1.59 -8.41 -4.79
N ILE A 126 -1.27 -9.64 -5.21
CA ILE A 126 0.12 -10.12 -5.31
C ILE A 126 0.86 -9.33 -6.38
N THR A 127 0.24 -9.14 -7.55
CA THR A 127 0.81 -8.34 -8.65
C THR A 127 1.13 -6.91 -8.22
N TYR A 128 0.20 -6.25 -7.54
CA TYR A 128 0.40 -4.91 -7.01
C TYR A 128 1.46 -4.87 -5.91
N THR A 129 1.53 -5.90 -5.07
CA THR A 129 2.58 -6.01 -4.05
C THR A 129 3.94 -6.15 -4.73
N TYR A 130 4.08 -7.04 -5.71
CA TYR A 130 5.32 -7.23 -6.46
C TYR A 130 5.79 -5.91 -7.08
N LYS A 131 4.88 -5.19 -7.73
CA LYS A 131 5.14 -3.88 -8.33
C LYS A 131 5.42 -2.78 -7.32
N ALA A 132 4.95 -2.92 -6.08
CA ALA A 132 5.35 -2.03 -5.00
C ALA A 132 6.78 -2.31 -4.53
N TYR A 133 7.24 -3.56 -4.52
CA TYR A 133 8.62 -3.87 -4.15
C TYR A 133 9.63 -3.48 -5.25
N ASP A 134 9.33 -3.82 -6.50
CA ASP A 134 10.08 -3.51 -7.74
C ASP A 134 10.08 -1.99 -8.03
N LYS A 135 11.02 -1.28 -7.40
CA LYS A 135 11.09 0.19 -7.34
C LYS A 135 11.59 0.75 -8.67
N ASP A 136 12.58 0.11 -9.27
CA ASP A 136 13.16 0.54 -10.54
C ASP A 136 12.43 -0.01 -11.78
N ASN A 137 11.53 -0.98 -11.61
CA ASN A 137 10.66 -1.56 -12.66
C ASN A 137 11.41 -2.46 -13.66
N ASP A 138 12.47 -3.12 -13.22
CA ASP A 138 13.20 -4.11 -14.02
C ASP A 138 12.51 -5.49 -14.04
N ASN A 139 11.35 -5.62 -13.38
CA ASN A 139 10.60 -6.86 -13.14
C ASN A 139 11.36 -7.86 -12.29
N LYS A 140 12.25 -7.39 -11.41
CA LYS A 140 12.94 -8.15 -10.40
C LYS A 140 12.84 -7.38 -9.09
N ILE A 141 12.94 -8.09 -7.98
CA ILE A 141 13.08 -7.45 -6.67
C ILE A 141 14.49 -7.78 -6.20
N SER A 142 15.37 -6.78 -6.29
CA SER A 142 16.72 -6.90 -5.76
C SER A 142 16.70 -7.03 -4.23
N ARG A 143 17.78 -7.58 -3.66
CA ARG A 143 17.99 -7.64 -2.21
C ARG A 143 17.84 -6.26 -1.54
N LYS A 144 18.34 -5.23 -2.20
CA LYS A 144 18.27 -3.84 -1.74
C LYS A 144 16.82 -3.35 -1.66
N GLU A 145 16.04 -3.54 -2.72
CA GLU A 145 14.64 -3.10 -2.76
C GLU A 145 13.77 -3.82 -1.71
N PHE A 146 14.00 -5.11 -1.53
CA PHE A 146 13.30 -5.90 -0.52
C PHE A 146 13.58 -5.39 0.90
N ILE A 147 14.85 -5.19 1.24
CA ILE A 147 15.26 -4.67 2.55
C ILE A 147 14.73 -3.24 2.76
N GLU A 148 14.93 -2.35 1.78
CA GLU A 148 14.43 -0.96 1.86
C GLU A 148 12.92 -0.92 2.10
N PHE A 149 12.15 -1.78 1.42
CA PHE A 149 10.69 -1.83 1.60
C PHE A 149 10.29 -2.19 3.03
N ILE A 150 10.91 -3.23 3.60
CA ILE A 150 10.59 -3.70 4.95
C ILE A 150 11.04 -2.69 6.02
N GLU A 151 12.22 -2.10 5.85
CA GLU A 151 12.71 -1.04 6.74
C GLU A 151 11.81 0.19 6.75
N ASP A 152 11.33 0.63 5.59
CA ASP A 152 10.42 1.77 5.52
C ASP A 152 9.05 1.43 6.12
N SER A 153 8.63 0.16 6.02
CA SER A 153 7.38 -0.32 6.62
C SER A 153 7.49 -0.38 8.15
N TRP A 154 8.66 -0.76 8.66
CA TRP A 154 9.00 -0.69 10.08
C TRP A 154 8.95 0.74 10.61
N LYS A 155 9.60 1.69 9.94
CA LYS A 155 9.54 3.12 10.32
C LYS A 155 8.10 3.62 10.34
N ALA A 156 7.30 3.28 9.32
CA ALA A 156 5.89 3.66 9.26
C ALA A 156 5.10 3.10 10.45
N ALA A 157 5.36 1.86 10.87
CA ALA A 157 4.69 1.25 12.02
C ALA A 157 4.95 2.03 13.32
N PHE A 158 6.20 2.44 13.57
CA PHE A 158 6.55 3.23 14.76
C PHE A 158 6.05 4.67 14.69
N MET A 159 6.06 5.29 13.50
CA MET A 159 5.47 6.61 13.29
C MET A 159 3.96 6.60 13.62
N ILE A 160 3.22 5.63 13.07
CA ILE A 160 1.78 5.48 13.30
C ILE A 160 1.49 5.13 14.77
N LEU A 161 2.35 4.34 15.41
CA LEU A 161 2.25 4.05 16.85
C LEU A 161 2.43 5.32 17.69
N GLY A 162 3.43 6.15 17.36
CA GLY A 162 3.65 7.44 18.00
C GLY A 162 2.45 8.39 17.85
N GLU A 163 1.84 8.45 16.66
CA GLU A 163 0.58 9.18 16.43
C GLU A 163 -0.56 8.66 17.31
N SER A 164 -0.75 7.33 17.36
CA SER A 164 -1.83 6.68 18.12
C SER A 164 -1.72 6.98 19.61
N VAL A 165 -0.52 6.79 20.17
CA VAL A 165 -0.26 7.08 21.59
C VAL A 165 -0.45 8.57 21.87
N ASN A 166 0.16 9.46 21.09
CA ASN A 166 0.06 10.90 21.35
C ASN A 166 -1.39 11.37 21.41
N LYS A 167 -2.23 10.82 20.52
CA LYS A 167 -3.67 11.09 20.49
C LYS A 167 -4.39 10.58 21.74
N LYS A 168 -4.01 9.41 22.26
CA LYS A 168 -4.66 8.79 23.44
C LYS A 168 -4.22 9.40 24.78
N TYR A 169 -2.94 9.75 24.91
CA TYR A 169 -2.33 10.16 26.19
C TYR A 169 -1.97 11.66 26.27
N GLY A 170 -2.45 12.48 25.32
CA GLY A 170 -2.40 13.94 25.43
C GLY A 170 -1.00 14.58 25.28
N GLY A 171 -0.13 14.03 24.43
CA GLY A 171 1.17 14.61 24.05
C GLY A 171 2.27 14.65 25.12
N ASN A 172 1.93 14.44 26.40
CA ASN A 172 2.86 14.62 27.53
C ASN A 172 3.54 13.33 28.02
N GLN A 173 3.17 12.14 27.52
CA GLN A 173 3.68 10.86 28.05
C GLN A 173 4.63 10.08 27.13
N ILE A 174 4.63 10.31 25.81
CA ILE A 174 5.60 9.68 24.91
C ILE A 174 6.36 10.72 24.10
N ASN A 175 7.68 10.70 24.28
CA ASN A 175 8.57 11.39 23.37
C ASN A 175 8.63 10.58 22.06
N VAL A 176 7.81 10.96 21.07
CA VAL A 176 7.79 10.36 19.73
C VAL A 176 9.18 10.35 19.08
N GLN A 177 10.04 11.33 19.42
CA GLN A 177 11.43 11.32 18.95
C GLN A 177 12.20 10.14 19.55
N LYS A 178 12.00 9.81 20.84
CA LYS A 178 12.61 8.60 21.45
C LYS A 178 12.12 7.32 20.78
N LEU A 179 10.82 7.22 20.49
CA LEU A 179 10.26 6.05 19.79
C LEU A 179 10.86 5.89 18.38
N ASN A 180 10.96 6.99 17.64
CA ASN A 180 11.57 7.00 16.30
C ASN A 180 13.08 6.73 16.34
N MET A 181 13.80 7.25 17.34
CA MET A 181 15.22 6.95 17.54
C MET A 181 15.43 5.47 17.87
N TRP A 182 14.60 4.88 18.72
CA TRP A 182 14.66 3.44 19.02
C TRP A 182 14.42 2.60 17.76
N ALA A 183 13.43 2.96 16.96
CA ALA A 183 13.15 2.29 15.68
C ALA A 183 14.35 2.37 14.73
N GLN A 184 15.04 3.51 14.70
CA GLN A 184 16.23 3.73 13.89
C GLN A 184 17.46 2.96 14.41
N GLN A 185 17.64 2.85 15.72
CA GLN A 185 18.74 2.09 16.34
C GLN A 185 18.60 0.58 16.10
N ASN A 186 17.37 0.06 16.08
CA ASN A 186 17.09 -1.36 15.83
C ASN A 186 17.02 -1.70 14.33
N LYS A 187 17.21 -0.71 13.46
CA LYS A 187 17.12 -0.88 12.00
C LYS A 187 18.12 -1.92 11.50
N GLU A 188 19.37 -1.88 11.95
CA GLU A 188 20.42 -2.78 11.45
C GLU A 188 20.11 -4.26 11.74
N HIS A 189 19.66 -4.56 12.97
CA HIS A 189 19.25 -5.91 13.33
C HIS A 189 18.07 -6.40 12.48
N LEU A 190 17.09 -5.52 12.22
CA LEU A 190 16.01 -5.80 11.28
C LEU A 190 16.57 -6.08 9.87
N SER A 191 17.48 -5.23 9.36
CA SER A 191 18.10 -5.41 8.03
C SER A 191 18.76 -6.79 7.90
N GLN A 192 19.45 -7.26 8.95
CA GLN A 192 20.10 -8.56 8.97
C GLN A 192 19.08 -9.71 8.92
N GLN A 193 17.99 -9.64 9.69
CA GLN A 193 16.92 -10.64 9.65
C GLN A 193 16.20 -10.67 8.29
N VAL A 194 15.91 -9.49 7.73
CA VAL A 194 15.26 -9.36 6.42
C VAL A 194 16.16 -9.87 5.31
N ALA A 195 17.47 -9.62 5.40
CA ALA A 195 18.46 -10.20 4.51
C ALA A 195 18.46 -11.74 4.54
N GLN A 196 18.32 -12.36 5.71
CA GLN A 196 18.22 -13.82 5.83
C GLN A 196 16.91 -14.36 5.25
N ILE A 197 15.80 -13.61 5.38
CA ILE A 197 14.55 -13.94 4.68
C ILE A 197 14.81 -13.92 3.17
N PHE A 198 15.38 -12.85 2.63
CA PHE A 198 15.67 -12.74 1.20
C PHE A 198 16.52 -13.91 0.67
N THR A 199 17.61 -14.27 1.37
CA THR A 199 18.46 -15.40 0.97
C THR A 199 17.71 -16.72 0.92
N ARG A 200 16.73 -16.94 1.81
CA ARG A 200 15.89 -18.15 1.76
C ARG A 200 14.89 -18.14 0.61
N LEU A 201 14.42 -16.95 0.20
CA LEU A 201 13.50 -16.80 -0.93
C LEU A 201 14.21 -16.91 -2.28
N ASP A 202 15.46 -16.46 -2.36
CA ASP A 202 16.30 -16.58 -3.54
C ASP A 202 16.98 -17.97 -3.61
N THR A 203 16.16 -19.02 -3.68
CA THR A 203 16.60 -20.42 -3.65
C THR A 203 17.57 -20.81 -4.77
N GLN A 204 17.54 -20.07 -5.88
CA GLN A 204 18.40 -20.24 -7.03
C GLN A 204 19.63 -19.32 -7.02
N ASN A 205 19.81 -18.52 -5.96
CA ASN A 205 20.91 -17.57 -5.78
C ASN A 205 21.09 -16.63 -6.99
N LYS A 206 19.97 -16.12 -7.52
CA LYS A 206 19.94 -15.22 -8.68
C LYS A 206 20.36 -13.79 -8.33
N GLY A 207 20.38 -13.45 -7.05
CA GLY A 207 20.54 -12.09 -6.53
C GLY A 207 19.26 -11.26 -6.57
N PHE A 208 18.14 -11.84 -6.99
CA PHE A 208 16.83 -11.18 -7.11
C PHE A 208 15.67 -12.17 -6.97
N LEU A 209 14.52 -11.66 -6.53
CA LEU A 209 13.25 -12.40 -6.58
C LEU A 209 12.51 -12.06 -7.87
N ASP A 210 12.11 -13.08 -8.62
CA ASP A 210 11.16 -12.93 -9.72
C ASP A 210 9.72 -13.03 -9.20
N PHE A 211 8.74 -12.78 -10.09
CA PHE A 211 7.33 -12.83 -9.71
C PHE A 211 6.92 -14.19 -9.14
N THR A 212 7.45 -15.29 -9.68
CA THR A 212 7.09 -16.65 -9.24
C THR A 212 7.53 -16.91 -7.80
N SER A 213 8.81 -16.69 -7.50
CA SER A 213 9.37 -16.85 -6.14
C SER A 213 8.72 -15.89 -5.14
N PHE A 214 8.48 -14.65 -5.54
CA PHE A 214 7.79 -13.67 -4.69
C PHE A 214 6.33 -14.05 -4.44
N SER A 215 5.59 -14.45 -5.47
CA SER A 215 4.18 -14.87 -5.37
C SER A 215 4.03 -16.07 -4.43
N GLN A 216 4.92 -17.05 -4.56
CA GLN A 216 4.96 -18.20 -3.67
C GLN A 216 5.16 -17.76 -2.21
N TRP A 217 6.14 -16.87 -1.95
CA TRP A 217 6.36 -16.32 -0.61
C TRP A 217 5.11 -15.63 -0.04
N ILE A 218 4.39 -14.85 -0.85
CA ILE A 218 3.18 -14.17 -0.39
C ILE A 218 2.04 -15.14 -0.11
N LYS A 219 1.89 -16.22 -0.91
CA LYS A 219 0.80 -17.19 -0.75
C LYS A 219 1.06 -18.16 0.42
N GLU A 220 2.31 -18.57 0.61
CA GLU A 220 2.71 -19.57 1.62
C GLU A 220 3.22 -18.94 2.92
N GLY A 221 3.59 -17.66 2.88
CA GLY A 221 4.20 -16.97 4.01
C GLY A 221 3.21 -16.68 5.13
N ASN A 222 3.72 -16.68 6.37
CA ASN A 222 2.95 -16.29 7.56
C ASN A 222 3.17 -14.82 7.97
N ILE A 223 3.90 -14.05 7.15
CA ILE A 223 4.28 -12.66 7.47
C ILE A 223 3.61 -11.73 6.46
N HIS A 224 2.49 -11.14 6.86
CA HIS A 224 1.76 -10.16 6.05
C HIS A 224 1.85 -8.73 6.56
N SER A 225 2.33 -8.56 7.79
CA SER A 225 2.38 -7.28 8.47
C SER A 225 3.58 -7.19 9.40
N ILE A 226 3.99 -5.94 9.65
CA ILE A 226 4.85 -5.57 10.77
C ILE A 226 3.96 -5.08 11.90
N TYR A 227 4.30 -5.49 13.12
CA TYR A 227 3.65 -5.01 14.33
C TYR A 227 4.61 -4.13 15.12
N ALA A 228 4.13 -2.96 15.52
CA ALA A 228 4.80 -2.10 16.49
C ALA A 228 3.94 -2.03 17.75
N THR A 229 4.56 -2.22 18.91
CA THR A 229 3.87 -2.26 20.21
C THR A 229 4.56 -1.32 21.19
N PHE A 230 3.77 -0.56 21.94
CA PHE A 230 4.22 0.24 23.07
C PHE A 230 3.12 0.28 24.13
N ASP A 231 3.44 -0.13 25.37
CA ASP A 231 2.46 -0.39 26.43
C ASP A 231 1.29 -1.27 25.95
N GLN A 232 0.07 -0.74 25.99
CA GLN A 232 -1.16 -1.41 25.55
C GLN A 232 -1.53 -1.08 24.10
N GLU A 233 -0.76 -0.21 23.44
CA GLU A 233 -1.01 0.19 22.06
C GLU A 233 -0.26 -0.73 21.10
N ARG A 234 -0.98 -1.18 20.07
CA ARG A 234 -0.44 -2.00 18.98
C ARG A 234 -0.87 -1.43 17.65
N VAL A 235 0.09 -1.25 16.76
CA VAL A 235 -0.14 -0.88 15.37
C VAL A 235 0.29 -2.03 14.47
N GLU A 236 -0.50 -2.27 13.44
CA GLU A 236 -0.23 -3.20 12.35
C GLU A 236 -0.02 -2.41 11.05
N VAL A 237 1.12 -2.62 10.39
CA VAL A 237 1.40 -2.10 9.05
C VAL A 237 1.51 -3.28 8.08
N PRO A 238 0.60 -3.41 7.11
CA PRO A 238 0.71 -4.46 6.10
C PRO A 238 1.96 -4.25 5.24
N ILE A 239 2.66 -5.34 4.94
CA ILE A 239 3.82 -5.36 4.03
C ILE A 239 3.51 -6.02 2.68
N ASN A 240 2.30 -6.54 2.53
CA ASN A 240 1.72 -6.94 1.26
C ASN A 240 0.22 -6.72 1.24
N PHE A 241 -0.37 -6.73 0.05
CA PHE A 241 -1.80 -6.57 -0.13
C PHE A 241 -2.58 -7.88 0.04
N TYR A 242 -1.96 -9.04 0.25
CA TYR A 242 -2.66 -10.32 0.19
C TYR A 242 -3.72 -10.48 1.31
N GLN A 243 -3.40 -10.01 2.52
CA GLN A 243 -4.29 -10.02 3.70
C GLN A 243 -4.55 -8.59 4.20
N LEU A 244 -5.41 -7.88 3.48
CA LEU A 244 -5.77 -6.49 3.78
C LEU A 244 -6.93 -6.35 4.74
N GLU A 245 -7.75 -7.38 4.88
CA GLU A 245 -8.88 -7.42 5.78
C GLU A 245 -8.39 -7.46 7.23
N LYS A 246 -9.02 -6.70 8.13
CA LYS A 246 -8.76 -6.82 9.57
C LYS A 246 -9.41 -8.11 10.07
N ASN A 247 -8.65 -8.90 10.82
CA ASN A 247 -9.20 -10.06 11.54
C ASN A 247 -10.20 -9.53 12.58
N GLN A 248 -11.45 -9.97 12.49
CA GLN A 248 -12.50 -9.69 13.47
C GLN A 248 -12.33 -10.58 14.70
#